data_AF-A0A2A2AZH7-F1
#
_entry.id   AF-A0A2A2AZH7-F1
#
_cell.length_a   1.000
_cell.length_b   1.000
_cell.length_c   1.000
_cell.angle_alpha   90.00
_cell.angle_beta   90.00
_cell.angle_gamma   90.00
#
_symmetry.space_group_name_H-M   'P 1'
#
loop_
_entity.id
_entity.type
_entity.pdbx_description
1 polymer ?
#
loop_
_entity_poly.entity_id
_entity_poly.type
_entity_poly.pdbx_seq_one_letter_code
_entity_poly.pdbx_strand_id
1 'polypeptide(L)'
;MKQPLLKNWLCHQQSIRKLEVVCTTQFIFALANTFQDSINIFSARRFLTEEQIKNTLYLNGAFIRNDQISSREHCQEFADQIACIVSIGGQTSQAVVELLDKMEEFYFKRIIPQIFSPVNTHNTTLEDAIKRKLSIYSQLIETSIMKPFESCLLSLSGHQEDFSYLFLGMQQIMGQIMMDFREVAARPAMLKNNFAERLMVQLNAYADTLFKRRDRIFNRSAISEWNERQADVVQMYQEIRDALREVKKQFSEDQKSMIQLEQTIGKEGGFLDKILRRTNRRKKALLKAQEDLMKTKRMGYMLILNVLFKNKAHWLYMNGHDMLFLEGARCYAFHAEKGMLSKMPILFIMPDSYRDFNPIKCLNMLEQSKLNSSSYLLDDE
;
A
#
# COMPACT_ATOMS: atom_id res chain seq x y z
N MET A 1 -30.00 2.95 43.58
CA MET A 1 -28.76 3.76 43.53
C MET A 1 -29.08 5.20 43.92
N LYS A 2 -28.27 5.83 44.79
CA LYS A 2 -28.54 7.16 45.37
C LYS A 2 -27.98 8.35 44.55
N GLN A 3 -27.20 8.13 43.49
CA GLN A 3 -26.76 9.20 42.58
C GLN A 3 -27.37 9.03 41.16
N PRO A 4 -28.19 9.98 40.68
CA PRO A 4 -28.79 9.94 39.34
C PRO A 4 -27.75 10.00 38.20
N LEU A 5 -26.65 10.73 38.41
CA LEU A 5 -25.61 10.95 37.40
C LEU A 5 -24.84 9.66 37.08
N LEU A 6 -24.40 8.90 38.11
CA LEU A 6 -23.74 7.61 37.89
C LEU A 6 -24.70 6.59 37.29
N LYS A 7 -25.98 6.60 37.67
CA LYS A 7 -26.99 5.71 37.07
C LYS A 7 -27.15 5.98 35.58
N ASN A 8 -27.30 7.25 35.18
CA ASN A 8 -27.44 7.61 33.78
C ASN A 8 -26.17 7.33 32.97
N TRP A 9 -25.00 7.65 33.52
CA TRP A 9 -23.71 7.39 32.89
C TRP A 9 -23.45 5.88 32.78
N LEU A 10 -23.70 5.09 33.82
CA LEU A 10 -23.46 3.65 33.81
C LEU A 10 -24.45 2.93 32.90
N CYS A 11 -25.72 3.33 32.86
CA CYS A 11 -26.67 2.80 31.88
C CYS A 11 -26.26 3.14 30.44
N HIS A 12 -25.71 4.34 30.22
CA HIS A 12 -25.15 4.72 28.93
C HIS A 12 -23.93 3.87 28.56
N GLN A 13 -22.96 3.70 29.47
CA GLN A 13 -21.81 2.82 29.27
C GLN A 13 -22.22 1.36 29.08
N GLN A 14 -23.22 0.87 29.83
CA GLN A 14 -23.79 -0.46 29.67
C GLN A 14 -24.35 -0.67 28.26
N SER A 15 -25.00 0.35 27.70
CA SER A 15 -25.57 0.28 26.35
C SER A 15 -24.50 0.30 25.24
N ILE A 16 -23.46 1.13 25.40
CA ILE A 16 -22.38 1.29 24.42
C ILE A 16 -21.43 0.09 24.47
N ARG A 17 -20.99 -0.28 25.66
CA ARG A 17 -19.99 -1.33 25.90
C ARG A 17 -20.62 -2.70 26.12
N LYS A 18 -21.95 -2.84 26.04
CA LYS A 18 -22.65 -4.12 26.28
C LYS A 18 -22.20 -4.82 27.56
N LEU A 19 -21.95 -4.04 28.61
CA LEU A 19 -21.49 -4.56 29.89
C LEU A 19 -22.63 -5.29 30.59
N GLU A 20 -22.28 -6.32 31.37
CA GLU A 20 -23.19 -6.89 32.33
C GLU A 20 -23.01 -6.17 33.67
N VAL A 21 -24.05 -5.46 34.11
CA VAL A 21 -24.03 -4.73 35.37
C VAL A 21 -24.74 -5.56 36.42
N VAL A 22 -23.98 -6.01 37.42
CA VAL A 22 -24.50 -6.80 38.55
C VAL A 22 -24.52 -5.92 39.78
N CYS A 23 -25.72 -5.62 40.28
CA CYS A 23 -25.90 -4.90 41.53
C CYS A 23 -26.10 -5.90 42.67
N THR A 24 -25.22 -5.84 43.66
CA THR A 24 -25.34 -6.59 44.92
C THR A 24 -25.68 -5.64 46.08
N THR A 25 -25.88 -6.20 47.28
CA THR A 25 -26.13 -5.41 48.49
C THR A 25 -24.94 -4.50 48.85
N GLN A 26 -23.71 -4.91 48.54
CA GLN A 26 -22.49 -4.20 48.93
C GLN A 26 -21.74 -3.53 47.77
N PHE A 27 -21.90 -4.04 46.54
CA PHE A 27 -21.11 -3.62 45.38
C PHE A 27 -21.96 -3.50 44.12
N ILE A 28 -21.51 -2.64 43.21
CA ILE A 28 -21.91 -2.64 41.81
C ILE A 28 -20.73 -3.14 41.00
N PHE A 29 -20.95 -4.19 40.22
CA PHE A 29 -19.97 -4.72 39.26
C PHE A 29 -20.38 -4.33 37.85
N ALA A 30 -19.40 -3.93 37.04
CA ALA A 30 -19.53 -3.79 35.61
C ALA A 30 -18.59 -4.82 34.96
N LEU A 31 -19.14 -5.79 34.24
CA LEU A 31 -18.42 -6.95 33.72
C LEU A 31 -18.45 -6.98 32.19
N ALA A 32 -17.36 -7.46 31.59
CA ALA A 32 -17.30 -7.70 30.16
C ALA A 32 -18.09 -8.96 29.75
N ASN A 33 -18.98 -8.82 28.75
CA ASN A 33 -19.76 -9.94 28.20
C ASN A 33 -18.92 -10.85 27.27
N THR A 34 -19.23 -12.14 27.17
CA THR A 34 -18.57 -13.12 26.28
C THR A 34 -19.55 -14.04 25.56
N PHE A 35 -19.31 -14.32 24.27
CA PHE A 35 -20.14 -15.22 23.44
C PHE A 35 -19.65 -16.68 23.36
N GLN A 36 -18.58 -17.05 24.07
CA GLN A 36 -18.20 -18.46 24.15
C GLN A 36 -19.04 -19.14 25.24
N ASP A 37 -19.96 -20.02 24.82
CA ASP A 37 -20.82 -20.82 25.70
C ASP A 37 -20.05 -21.63 26.76
N SER A 38 -18.73 -21.77 26.61
CA SER A 38 -17.83 -22.50 27.51
C SER A 38 -17.13 -21.65 28.58
N ILE A 39 -17.28 -20.32 28.60
CA ILE A 39 -16.59 -19.43 29.56
C ILE A 39 -17.56 -18.85 30.58
N ASN A 40 -17.36 -19.18 31.86
CA ASN A 40 -18.13 -18.60 32.96
C ASN A 40 -17.74 -17.13 33.16
N ILE A 41 -18.66 -16.22 32.81
CA ILE A 41 -18.54 -14.77 32.94
C ILE A 41 -18.35 -14.28 34.38
N PHE A 42 -18.73 -15.08 35.39
CA PHE A 42 -18.60 -14.77 36.81
C PHE A 42 -17.40 -15.45 37.49
N SER A 43 -16.46 -16.00 36.71
CA SER A 43 -15.28 -16.65 37.26
C SER A 43 -14.35 -15.63 37.94
N ALA A 44 -14.02 -15.87 39.22
CA ALA A 44 -13.06 -15.05 39.98
C ALA A 44 -11.68 -14.98 39.29
N ARG A 45 -11.25 -16.07 38.62
CA ARG A 45 -10.00 -16.11 37.87
C ARG A 45 -9.96 -15.04 36.78
N ARG A 46 -11.08 -14.81 36.10
CA ARG A 46 -11.21 -13.81 35.03
C ARG A 46 -11.15 -12.38 35.58
N PHE A 47 -11.78 -12.17 36.74
CA PHE A 47 -11.73 -10.87 37.42
C PHE A 47 -10.32 -10.50 37.89
N LEU A 48 -9.53 -11.49 38.28
CA LEU A 48 -8.14 -11.34 38.73
C LEU A 48 -7.12 -11.39 37.58
N THR A 49 -7.56 -11.59 36.33
CA THR A 49 -6.66 -11.59 35.18
C THR A 49 -6.57 -10.18 34.64
N GLU A 50 -5.43 -9.54 34.91
CA GLU A 50 -5.04 -8.25 34.36
C GLU A 50 -4.09 -8.50 33.19
N GLU A 51 -4.39 -7.93 32.03
CA GLU A 51 -3.45 -7.93 30.91
C GLU A 51 -2.78 -6.56 30.83
N GLN A 52 -1.46 -6.53 30.98
CA GLN A 52 -0.66 -5.33 30.80
C GLN A 52 0.00 -5.39 29.43
N ILE A 53 -0.48 -4.58 28.49
CA ILE A 53 0.14 -4.42 27.17
C ILE A 53 0.85 -3.08 27.16
N LYS A 54 2.19 -3.12 27.12
CA LYS A 54 3.07 -1.95 27.31
C LYS A 54 2.81 -1.28 28.68
N ASN A 55 2.22 -0.07 28.68
CA ASN A 55 1.93 0.75 29.86
C ASN A 55 0.42 0.89 30.13
N THR A 56 -0.44 0.11 29.46
CA THR A 56 -1.90 0.20 29.60
C THR A 56 -2.45 -1.07 30.24
N LEU A 57 -3.24 -0.91 31.30
CA LEU A 57 -3.88 -1.98 32.06
C LEU A 57 -5.26 -2.27 31.46
N TYR A 58 -5.52 -3.53 31.12
CA TYR A 58 -6.80 -3.99 30.61
C TYR A 58 -7.51 -4.85 31.65
N LEU A 59 -8.79 -4.55 31.86
CA LEU A 59 -9.62 -5.17 32.89
C LEU A 59 -10.77 -5.98 32.29
N ASN A 60 -11.12 -7.08 32.93
CA ASN A 60 -12.30 -7.89 32.58
C ASN A 60 -13.58 -7.43 33.32
N GLY A 61 -13.42 -6.56 34.31
CA GLY A 61 -14.51 -5.98 35.06
C GLY A 61 -14.00 -4.87 35.98
N ALA A 62 -14.92 -4.03 36.43
CA ALA A 62 -14.69 -3.00 37.43
C ALA A 62 -15.73 -3.14 38.54
N PHE A 63 -15.42 -2.61 39.72
CA PHE A 63 -16.37 -2.61 40.83
C PHE A 63 -16.31 -1.31 41.62
N ILE A 64 -17.44 -0.95 42.22
CA ILE A 64 -17.53 0.14 43.20
C ILE A 64 -18.41 -0.30 44.37
N ARG A 65 -18.02 0.07 45.60
CA ARG A 65 -18.85 -0.21 46.77
C ARG A 65 -20.04 0.73 46.87
N ASN A 66 -21.17 0.22 47.33
CA ASN A 66 -22.41 0.99 47.44
C ASN A 66 -22.31 2.20 48.40
N ASP A 67 -21.48 2.10 49.43
CA ASP A 67 -21.19 3.20 50.36
C ASP A 67 -20.24 4.26 49.77
N GLN A 68 -19.50 3.92 48.71
CA GLN A 68 -18.56 4.82 48.02
C GLN A 68 -19.17 5.55 46.81
N ILE A 69 -20.40 5.20 46.39
CA ILE A 69 -21.10 5.84 45.25
C ILE A 69 -21.32 7.36 45.44
N SER A 70 -21.24 7.85 46.68
CA SER A 70 -21.38 9.29 46.94
C SER A 70 -20.06 10.06 46.84
N SER A 71 -18.92 9.36 46.78
CA SER A 71 -17.58 9.96 46.66
C SER A 71 -17.22 10.18 45.19
N ARG A 72 -16.86 11.42 44.84
CA ARG A 72 -16.47 11.79 43.48
C ARG A 72 -15.19 11.08 43.03
N GLU A 73 -14.23 10.92 43.93
CA GLU A 73 -12.95 10.25 43.69
C GLU A 73 -13.16 8.78 43.29
N HIS A 74 -13.91 8.03 44.10
CA HIS A 74 -14.20 6.62 43.82
C HIS A 74 -15.09 6.44 42.58
N CYS A 75 -15.97 7.39 42.28
CA CYS A 75 -16.73 7.37 41.03
C CYS A 75 -15.85 7.61 39.81
N GLN A 76 -14.82 8.47 39.93
CA GLN A 76 -13.86 8.71 38.87
C GLN A 76 -12.97 7.49 38.64
N GLU A 77 -12.43 6.89 39.71
CA GLU A 77 -11.65 5.65 39.63
C GLU A 77 -12.46 4.52 38.99
N PHE A 78 -13.73 4.38 39.37
CA PHE A 78 -14.62 3.40 38.76
C PHE A 78 -14.90 3.70 37.28
N ALA A 79 -15.00 4.97 36.90
CA ALA A 79 -15.16 5.37 35.50
C ALA A 79 -13.90 5.09 34.67
N ASP A 80 -12.72 5.34 35.24
CA ASP A 80 -11.42 5.07 34.62
C ASP A 80 -11.22 3.55 34.45
N GLN A 81 -11.61 2.75 35.46
CA GLN A 81 -11.60 1.28 35.36
C GLN A 81 -12.56 0.77 34.29
N ILE A 82 -13.78 1.33 34.19
CA ILE A 82 -14.75 0.98 33.13
C ILE A 82 -14.22 1.35 31.74
N ALA A 83 -13.48 2.46 31.62
CA ALA A 83 -12.85 2.84 30.35
C ALA A 83 -11.83 1.78 29.88
N CYS A 84 -11.20 1.09 30.83
CA CYS A 84 -10.27 -0.03 30.61
C CYS A 84 -10.93 -1.41 30.45
N ILE A 85 -12.28 -1.53 30.56
CA ILE A 85 -12.98 -2.81 30.35
C ILE A 85 -13.16 -3.08 28.85
N VAL A 86 -12.57 -4.19 28.39
CA VAL A 86 -12.74 -4.71 27.03
C VAL A 86 -13.99 -5.58 26.97
N SER A 87 -14.98 -5.20 26.18
CA SER A 87 -16.29 -5.88 26.10
C SER A 87 -16.66 -6.24 24.66
N ILE A 88 -17.16 -7.47 24.48
CA ILE A 88 -17.44 -8.05 23.16
C ILE A 88 -18.80 -7.54 22.67
N GLY A 89 -18.73 -6.55 21.79
CA GLY A 89 -19.84 -5.76 21.25
C GLY A 89 -19.36 -4.44 20.61
N GLY A 90 -18.12 -4.03 20.89
CA GLY A 90 -17.47 -2.86 20.30
C GLY A 90 -15.94 -3.01 20.29
N GLN A 91 -15.44 -4.16 19.85
CA GLN A 91 -14.00 -4.47 19.81
C GLN A 91 -13.29 -3.76 18.65
N THR A 92 -13.42 -2.45 18.56
CA THR A 92 -12.51 -1.63 17.77
C THR A 92 -12.04 -0.52 18.68
N SER A 93 -10.73 -0.36 18.82
CA SER A 93 -10.14 0.77 19.51
C SER A 93 -10.76 2.06 18.97
N GLN A 94 -11.25 2.92 19.87
CA GLN A 94 -11.82 4.21 19.48
C GLN A 94 -10.85 5.02 18.60
N ALA A 95 -9.54 4.88 18.83
CA ALA A 95 -8.51 5.50 18.00
C ALA A 95 -8.48 4.98 16.55
N VAL A 96 -8.80 3.70 16.34
CA VAL A 96 -8.93 3.09 15.00
C VAL A 96 -10.20 3.60 14.32
N VAL A 97 -11.32 3.70 15.04
CA VAL A 97 -12.58 4.26 14.53
C VAL A 97 -12.41 5.72 14.10
N GLU A 98 -11.92 6.57 15.01
CA GLU A 98 -11.71 7.99 14.76
C GLU A 98 -10.74 8.25 13.60
N LEU A 99 -9.75 7.37 13.40
CA LEU A 99 -8.86 7.50 12.27
C LEU A 99 -9.59 7.26 10.95
N LEU A 100 -10.37 6.18 10.85
CA LEU A 100 -11.12 5.89 9.63
C LEU A 100 -12.13 7.01 9.34
N ASP A 101 -12.81 7.53 10.35
CA ASP A 101 -13.71 8.68 10.22
C ASP A 101 -12.95 9.91 9.67
N LYS A 102 -11.75 10.20 10.19
CA LYS A 102 -10.89 11.30 9.70
C LYS A 102 -10.41 11.06 8.28
N MET A 103 -10.07 9.83 7.92
CA MET A 103 -9.66 9.47 6.56
C MET A 103 -10.80 9.66 5.57
N GLU A 104 -12.01 9.22 5.91
CA GLU A 104 -13.23 9.45 5.13
C GLU A 104 -13.53 10.95 5.00
N GLU A 105 -13.50 11.69 6.11
CA GLU A 105 -13.72 13.13 6.11
C GLU A 105 -12.72 13.85 5.18
N PHE A 106 -11.43 13.49 5.26
CA PHE A 106 -10.40 14.06 4.40
C PHE A 106 -10.63 13.70 2.94
N TYR A 107 -11.04 12.45 2.67
CA TYR A 107 -11.37 12.00 1.33
C TYR A 107 -12.48 12.86 0.71
N PHE A 108 -13.60 13.03 1.41
CA PHE A 108 -14.74 13.82 0.94
C PHE A 108 -14.43 15.32 0.83
N LYS A 109 -13.70 15.89 1.80
CA LYS A 109 -13.45 17.34 1.84
C LYS A 109 -12.32 17.81 0.93
N ARG A 110 -11.33 16.96 0.62
CA ARG A 110 -10.11 17.37 -0.09
C ARG A 110 -9.78 16.53 -1.31
N ILE A 111 -9.87 15.20 -1.23
CA ILE A 111 -9.44 14.31 -2.30
C ILE A 111 -10.44 14.31 -3.46
N ILE A 112 -11.74 14.13 -3.18
CA ILE A 112 -12.78 14.15 -4.22
C ILE A 112 -12.81 15.51 -4.95
N PRO A 113 -12.89 16.67 -4.27
CA PRO A 113 -12.96 17.95 -4.98
C PRO A 113 -11.73 18.19 -5.86
N GLN A 114 -10.54 17.76 -5.43
CA GLN A 114 -9.31 17.92 -6.20
C GLN A 114 -9.37 17.15 -7.53
N ILE A 115 -9.82 15.89 -7.54
CA ILE A 115 -9.85 15.10 -8.78
C ILE A 115 -10.97 15.53 -9.72
N PHE A 116 -12.12 15.95 -9.17
CA PHE A 116 -13.27 16.41 -9.96
C PHE A 116 -13.11 17.82 -10.52
N SER A 117 -12.22 18.64 -9.95
CA SER A 117 -11.95 20.00 -10.43
C SER A 117 -11.57 20.04 -11.92
N PRO A 118 -11.72 21.17 -12.61
CA PRO A 118 -11.27 21.31 -13.99
C PRO A 118 -9.78 21.01 -14.15
N VAL A 119 -9.36 20.54 -15.33
CA VAL A 119 -7.93 20.43 -15.67
C VAL A 119 -7.44 21.81 -16.07
N ASN A 120 -6.50 22.36 -15.31
CA ASN A 120 -5.90 23.66 -15.59
C ASN A 120 -4.71 23.51 -16.55
N THR A 121 -4.85 24.03 -17.77
CA THR A 121 -3.82 23.97 -18.82
C THR A 121 -3.02 25.26 -18.97
N HIS A 122 -3.10 26.21 -18.03
CA HIS A 122 -2.34 27.46 -18.13
C HIS A 122 -0.84 27.17 -18.30
N ASN A 123 -0.28 27.64 -19.43
CA ASN A 123 1.12 27.54 -19.81
C ASN A 123 1.71 26.12 -19.98
N THR A 124 0.88 25.08 -20.14
CA THR A 124 1.38 23.70 -20.35
C THR A 124 0.55 22.90 -21.35
N THR A 125 1.05 21.75 -21.78
CA THR A 125 0.28 20.81 -22.59
C THR A 125 -0.85 20.17 -21.75
N LEU A 126 -1.91 19.71 -22.41
CA LEU A 126 -2.98 18.97 -21.75
C LEU A 126 -2.43 17.72 -21.03
N GLU A 127 -1.46 17.03 -21.62
CA GLU A 127 -0.84 15.84 -21.05
C GLU A 127 -0.07 16.16 -19.76
N ASP A 128 0.70 17.25 -19.72
CA ASP A 128 1.42 17.69 -18.53
C ASP A 128 0.46 18.16 -17.43
N ALA A 129 -0.63 18.84 -17.80
CA ALA A 129 -1.67 19.25 -16.87
C ALA A 129 -2.37 18.04 -16.23
N ILE A 130 -2.69 17.01 -17.03
CA ILE A 130 -3.24 15.74 -16.56
C ILE A 130 -2.24 15.05 -15.63
N LYS A 131 -0.99 14.89 -16.06
CA LYS A 131 0.08 14.27 -15.26
C LYS A 131 0.22 14.94 -13.90
N ARG A 132 0.26 16.28 -13.86
CA ARG A 132 0.33 17.06 -12.61
C ARG A 132 -0.88 16.81 -11.72
N LYS A 133 -2.09 16.89 -12.29
CA LYS A 133 -3.33 16.68 -11.54
C LYS A 133 -3.39 15.29 -10.91
N LEU A 134 -3.05 14.25 -11.67
CA LEU A 134 -2.99 12.87 -11.19
C LEU A 134 -1.89 12.65 -10.15
N SER A 135 -0.75 13.33 -10.30
CA SER A 135 0.33 13.28 -9.30
C SER A 135 -0.11 13.88 -7.96
N ILE A 136 -0.77 15.05 -7.98
CA ILE A 136 -1.32 15.68 -6.76
C ILE A 136 -2.35 14.77 -6.11
N TYR A 137 -3.26 14.18 -6.91
CA TYR A 137 -4.27 13.25 -6.40
C TYR A 137 -3.63 12.02 -5.73
N SER A 138 -2.66 11.39 -6.40
CA SER A 138 -1.92 10.25 -5.85
C SER A 138 -1.22 10.63 -4.55
N GLN A 139 -0.58 11.80 -4.51
CA GLN A 139 0.11 12.27 -3.31
C GLN A 139 -0.85 12.50 -2.14
N LEU A 140 -2.03 13.07 -2.39
CA LEU A 140 -3.05 13.27 -1.34
C LEU A 140 -3.54 11.93 -0.77
N ILE A 141 -3.73 10.92 -1.61
CA ILE A 141 -4.09 9.57 -1.13
C ILE A 141 -2.96 8.99 -0.28
N GLU A 142 -1.71 9.09 -0.74
CA GLU A 142 -0.56 8.57 0.00
C GLU A 142 -0.40 9.26 1.37
N THR A 143 -0.51 10.60 1.41
CA THR A 143 -0.24 11.36 2.63
C THR A 143 -1.38 11.32 3.64
N SER A 144 -2.62 11.28 3.17
CA SER A 144 -3.79 11.46 4.05
C SER A 144 -4.59 10.18 4.29
N ILE A 145 -4.35 9.13 3.51
CA ILE A 145 -5.03 7.84 3.65
C ILE A 145 -4.00 6.74 3.95
N MET A 146 -3.04 6.50 3.05
CA MET A 146 -2.13 5.35 3.16
C MET A 146 -1.12 5.46 4.32
N LYS A 147 -0.47 6.61 4.50
CA LYS A 147 0.46 6.85 5.61
C LYS A 147 -0.22 6.75 6.99
N PRO A 148 -1.37 7.42 7.23
CA PRO A 148 -2.08 7.28 8.50
C PRO A 148 -2.56 5.84 8.75
N PHE A 149 -3.04 5.16 7.70
CA PHE A 149 -3.44 3.76 7.78
C PHE A 149 -2.29 2.84 8.23
N GLU A 150 -1.13 2.89 7.57
CA GLU A 150 0.04 2.10 7.97
C GLU A 150 0.47 2.44 9.41
N SER A 151 0.49 3.73 9.77
CA SER A 151 0.84 4.15 11.13
C SER A 151 -0.09 3.54 12.17
N CYS A 152 -1.40 3.52 11.90
CA CYS A 152 -2.41 2.92 12.77
C CYS A 152 -2.26 1.40 12.88
N LEU A 153 -2.06 0.73 11.74
CA LEU A 153 -1.81 -0.70 11.69
C LEU A 153 -0.59 -1.11 12.54
N LEU A 154 0.43 -0.26 12.61
CA LEU A 154 1.65 -0.56 13.37
C LEU A 154 1.57 -0.16 14.85
N SER A 155 0.83 0.89 15.19
CA SER A 155 0.90 1.52 16.51
C SER A 155 -0.38 1.42 17.35
N LEU A 156 -1.54 1.21 16.73
CA LEU A 156 -2.86 1.34 17.37
C LEU A 156 -3.72 0.07 17.30
N SER A 157 -3.50 -0.83 16.34
CA SER A 157 -4.23 -2.10 16.27
C SER A 157 -3.62 -3.13 17.22
N GLY A 158 -4.32 -3.38 18.33
CA GLY A 158 -3.91 -4.32 19.36
C GLY A 158 -4.55 -5.69 19.19
N HIS A 159 -5.78 -5.77 18.65
CA HIS A 159 -6.60 -6.99 18.64
C HIS A 159 -7.05 -7.39 17.22
N GLN A 160 -7.55 -8.62 17.06
CA GLN A 160 -7.93 -9.18 15.76
C GLN A 160 -9.10 -8.41 15.12
N GLU A 161 -9.92 -7.82 15.96
CA GLU A 161 -11.08 -7.02 15.59
C GLU A 161 -10.68 -5.63 15.07
N ASP A 162 -9.65 -4.99 15.65
CA ASP A 162 -9.04 -3.77 15.09
C ASP A 162 -8.52 -4.02 13.68
N PHE A 163 -7.81 -5.13 13.49
CA PHE A 163 -7.30 -5.55 12.19
C PHE A 163 -8.43 -5.79 11.18
N SER A 164 -9.54 -6.39 11.62
CA SER A 164 -10.70 -6.64 10.77
C SER A 164 -11.44 -5.34 10.41
N TYR A 165 -11.58 -4.42 11.36
CA TYR A 165 -12.20 -3.12 11.14
C TYR A 165 -11.37 -2.23 10.22
N LEU A 166 -10.05 -2.14 10.46
CA LEU A 166 -9.11 -1.46 9.58
C LEU A 166 -9.14 -2.01 8.15
N PHE A 167 -9.17 -3.34 8.01
CA PHE A 167 -9.28 -3.98 6.71
C PHE A 167 -10.57 -3.57 5.98
N LEU A 168 -11.73 -3.67 6.64
CA LEU A 168 -13.03 -3.35 6.05
C LEU A 168 -13.14 -1.86 5.69
N GLY A 169 -12.76 -0.96 6.61
CA GLY A 169 -12.83 0.48 6.34
C GLY A 169 -11.86 0.91 5.26
N MET A 170 -10.63 0.38 5.25
CA MET A 170 -9.69 0.66 4.17
C MET A 170 -10.18 0.09 2.82
N GLN A 171 -10.82 -1.08 2.81
CA GLN A 171 -11.44 -1.63 1.61
C GLN A 171 -12.59 -0.75 1.09
N GLN A 172 -13.40 -0.18 1.99
CA GLN A 172 -14.48 0.76 1.62
C GLN A 172 -13.91 2.07 1.04
N ILE A 173 -12.95 2.70 1.73
CA ILE A 173 -12.30 3.93 1.27
C ILE A 173 -11.63 3.71 -0.09
N MET A 174 -10.88 2.62 -0.27
CA MET A 174 -10.25 2.31 -1.55
C MET A 174 -11.28 2.01 -2.65
N GLY A 175 -12.36 1.30 -2.32
CA GLY A 175 -13.48 1.06 -3.24
C GLY A 175 -14.09 2.36 -3.74
N GLN A 176 -14.31 3.32 -2.85
CA GLN A 176 -14.83 4.63 -3.20
C GLN A 176 -13.84 5.44 -4.05
N ILE A 177 -12.55 5.51 -3.65
CA ILE A 177 -11.47 6.11 -4.44
C ILE A 177 -11.47 5.58 -5.87
N MET A 178 -11.55 4.26 -6.03
CA MET A 178 -11.52 3.61 -7.33
C MET A 178 -12.78 3.89 -8.15
N MET A 179 -13.96 3.93 -7.52
CA MET A 179 -15.21 4.24 -8.21
C MET A 179 -15.21 5.67 -8.74
N ASP A 180 -14.86 6.63 -7.89
CA ASP A 180 -14.79 8.05 -8.24
C ASP A 180 -13.70 8.31 -9.28
N PHE A 181 -12.55 7.63 -9.17
CA PHE A 181 -11.49 7.73 -10.17
C PHE A 181 -11.90 7.15 -11.53
N ARG A 182 -12.69 6.06 -11.57
CA ARG A 182 -13.24 5.52 -12.83
C ARG A 182 -14.14 6.54 -13.53
N GLU A 183 -14.98 7.25 -12.78
CA GLU A 183 -15.83 8.29 -13.33
C GLU A 183 -14.99 9.40 -13.99
N VAL A 184 -13.93 9.85 -13.31
CA VAL A 184 -13.02 10.86 -13.87
C VAL A 184 -12.24 10.32 -15.07
N ALA A 185 -11.78 9.07 -15.02
CA ALA A 185 -11.04 8.43 -16.10
C ALA A 185 -11.91 8.19 -17.36
N ALA A 186 -13.23 8.10 -17.20
CA ALA A 186 -14.18 7.98 -18.31
C ALA A 186 -14.40 9.30 -19.07
N ARG A 187 -13.93 10.44 -18.54
CA ARG A 187 -14.05 11.75 -19.22
C ARG A 187 -13.19 11.78 -20.49
N PRO A 188 -13.61 12.48 -21.56
CA PRO A 188 -12.90 12.49 -22.84
C PRO A 188 -11.41 12.87 -22.75
N ALA A 189 -11.05 13.81 -21.89
CA ALA A 189 -9.65 14.24 -21.70
C ALA A 189 -8.76 13.17 -21.04
N MET A 190 -9.35 12.22 -20.29
CA MET A 190 -8.64 11.18 -19.54
C MET A 190 -8.75 9.80 -20.20
N LEU A 191 -9.67 9.63 -21.15
CA LEU A 191 -9.92 8.37 -21.83
C LEU A 191 -8.65 7.87 -22.52
N LYS A 192 -8.23 6.65 -22.21
CA LYS A 192 -7.00 6.03 -22.72
C LYS A 192 -5.73 6.86 -22.48
N ASN A 193 -5.72 7.72 -21.46
CA ASN A 193 -4.51 8.42 -21.06
C ASN A 193 -3.57 7.47 -20.28
N ASN A 194 -2.31 7.37 -20.71
CA ASN A 194 -1.32 6.48 -20.09
C ASN A 194 -1.12 6.73 -18.58
N PHE A 195 -1.18 7.98 -18.12
CA PHE A 195 -1.04 8.29 -16.70
C PHE A 195 -2.27 7.89 -15.91
N ALA A 196 -3.47 8.09 -16.46
CA ALA A 196 -4.72 7.68 -15.83
C ALA A 196 -4.82 6.15 -15.73
N GLU A 197 -4.51 5.42 -16.80
CA GLU A 197 -4.48 3.95 -16.80
C GLU A 197 -3.45 3.41 -15.78
N ARG A 198 -2.24 3.98 -15.75
CA ARG A 198 -1.21 3.59 -14.76
C ARG A 198 -1.67 3.80 -13.34
N LEU A 199 -2.25 4.95 -13.03
CA LEU A 199 -2.75 5.23 -11.69
C LEU A 199 -3.88 4.28 -11.31
N MET A 200 -4.79 3.95 -12.24
CA MET A 200 -5.82 2.94 -12.02
C MET A 200 -5.21 1.58 -11.66
N VAL A 201 -4.16 1.15 -12.36
CA VAL A 201 -3.46 -0.11 -12.03
C VAL A 201 -2.77 -0.03 -10.68
N GLN A 202 -2.19 1.11 -10.30
CA GLN A 202 -1.59 1.27 -8.96
C GLN A 202 -2.63 1.19 -7.85
N LEU A 203 -3.80 1.83 -8.03
CA LEU A 203 -4.92 1.75 -7.09
C LEU A 203 -5.43 0.31 -6.94
N ASN A 204 -5.63 -0.38 -8.08
CA ASN A 204 -6.00 -1.79 -8.09
C ASN A 204 -4.94 -2.66 -7.39
N ALA A 205 -3.66 -2.46 -7.70
CA ALA A 205 -2.57 -3.22 -7.11
C ALA A 205 -2.49 -3.03 -5.59
N TYR A 206 -2.74 -1.81 -5.11
CA TYR A 206 -2.78 -1.52 -3.68
C TYR A 206 -3.94 -2.26 -3.00
N ALA A 207 -5.16 -2.13 -3.54
CA ALA A 207 -6.34 -2.82 -3.02
C ALA A 207 -6.16 -4.35 -3.05
N ASP A 208 -5.66 -4.90 -4.15
CA ASP A 208 -5.34 -6.32 -4.28
C ASP A 208 -4.29 -6.79 -3.28
N THR A 209 -3.31 -5.94 -2.95
CA THR A 209 -2.30 -6.24 -1.93
C THR A 209 -2.96 -6.42 -0.56
N LEU A 210 -3.83 -5.49 -0.18
CA LEU A 210 -4.59 -5.59 1.08
C LEU A 210 -5.49 -6.83 1.12
N PHE A 211 -6.18 -7.13 0.01
CA PHE A 211 -7.12 -8.25 -0.06
C PHE A 211 -6.41 -9.62 -0.13
N LYS A 212 -5.54 -9.82 -1.12
CA LYS A 212 -4.87 -11.12 -1.36
C LYS A 212 -3.86 -11.47 -0.26
N ARG A 213 -3.38 -10.48 0.49
CA ARG A 213 -2.42 -10.67 1.58
C ARG A 213 -3.03 -10.31 2.94
N ARG A 214 -4.35 -10.34 3.08
CA ARG A 214 -5.05 -10.01 4.34
C ARG A 214 -4.43 -10.72 5.52
N ASP A 215 -4.33 -12.05 5.45
CA ASP A 215 -3.79 -12.91 6.52
C ASP A 215 -2.30 -12.71 6.77
N ARG A 216 -1.60 -11.95 5.93
CA ARG A 216 -0.19 -11.60 6.10
C ARG A 216 0.00 -10.15 6.53
N ILE A 217 -1.03 -9.31 6.48
CA ILE A 217 -0.95 -7.88 6.82
C ILE A 217 -1.66 -7.60 8.14
N PHE A 218 -2.85 -8.17 8.33
CA PHE A 218 -3.79 -7.81 9.38
C PHE A 218 -3.77 -8.82 10.54
N ASN A 219 -2.61 -8.97 11.18
CA ASN A 219 -2.45 -9.80 12.37
C ASN A 219 -1.20 -9.40 13.17
N ARG A 220 -1.13 -9.86 14.43
CA ARG A 220 -0.04 -9.50 15.34
C ARG A 220 1.35 -9.96 14.90
N SER A 221 1.49 -11.16 14.33
CA SER A 221 2.81 -11.66 13.89
C SER A 221 3.35 -10.86 12.71
N ALA A 222 2.47 -10.39 11.83
CA ALA A 222 2.82 -9.49 10.75
C ALA A 222 3.37 -8.16 11.24
N ILE A 223 2.81 -7.62 12.32
CA ILE A 223 3.30 -6.37 12.93
C ILE A 223 4.64 -6.58 13.62
N SER A 224 4.83 -7.70 14.33
CA SER A 224 6.13 -7.98 14.98
C SER A 224 7.26 -8.19 13.99
N GLU A 225 6.97 -8.81 12.85
CA GLU A 225 7.95 -9.09 11.77
C GLU A 225 8.01 -7.95 10.74
N TRP A 226 7.35 -6.82 10.98
CA TRP A 226 7.15 -5.79 9.96
C TRP A 226 8.46 -5.28 9.36
N ASN A 227 9.45 -5.01 10.21
CA ASN A 227 10.75 -4.48 9.78
C ASN A 227 11.53 -5.49 8.92
N GLU A 228 11.46 -6.78 9.26
CA GLU A 228 12.12 -7.85 8.51
C GLU A 228 11.48 -7.99 7.13
N ARG A 229 10.14 -8.08 7.08
CA ARG A 229 9.39 -8.17 5.82
C ARG A 229 9.60 -6.95 4.92
N GLN A 230 9.71 -5.77 5.54
CA GLN A 230 10.04 -4.55 4.81
C GLN A 230 11.47 -4.62 4.26
N ALA A 231 12.43 -5.18 5.00
CA ALA A 231 13.79 -5.40 4.51
C ALA A 231 13.80 -6.35 3.30
N ASP A 232 13.01 -7.43 3.31
CA ASP A 232 12.90 -8.36 2.17
C ASP A 232 12.39 -7.66 0.90
N VAL A 233 11.35 -6.81 1.04
CA VAL A 233 10.81 -6.04 -0.09
C VAL A 233 11.84 -5.07 -0.65
N VAL A 234 12.56 -4.36 0.23
CA VAL A 234 13.64 -3.45 -0.16
C VAL A 234 14.78 -4.23 -0.83
N GLN A 235 15.13 -5.40 -0.32
CA GLN A 235 16.16 -6.26 -0.90
C GLN A 235 15.76 -6.70 -2.31
N MET A 236 14.54 -7.21 -2.51
CA MET A 236 14.03 -7.57 -3.85
C MET A 236 14.14 -6.38 -4.81
N TYR A 237 13.73 -5.18 -4.38
CA TYR A 237 13.84 -3.98 -5.21
C TYR A 237 15.29 -3.68 -5.61
N GLN A 238 16.25 -3.78 -4.68
CA GLN A 238 17.66 -3.57 -5.00
C GLN A 238 18.21 -4.68 -5.92
N GLU A 239 17.85 -5.95 -5.70
CA GLU A 239 18.25 -7.07 -6.56
C GLU A 239 17.81 -6.82 -8.04
N ILE A 240 16.57 -6.35 -8.26
CA ILE A 240 16.09 -6.00 -9.62
C ILE A 240 16.90 -4.82 -10.18
N ARG A 241 17.11 -3.77 -9.37
CA ARG A 241 17.79 -2.55 -9.79
C ARG A 241 19.26 -2.81 -10.16
N ASP A 242 19.96 -3.60 -9.37
CA ASP A 242 21.36 -3.93 -9.57
C ASP A 242 21.53 -4.85 -10.78
N ALA A 243 20.64 -5.85 -10.97
CA ALA A 243 20.61 -6.65 -12.18
C ALA A 243 20.41 -5.80 -13.44
N LEU A 244 19.51 -4.82 -13.40
CA LEU A 244 19.29 -3.88 -14.52
C LEU A 244 20.51 -3.01 -14.80
N ARG A 245 21.22 -2.54 -13.76
CA ARG A 245 22.43 -1.72 -13.89
C ARG A 245 23.60 -2.50 -14.49
N GLU A 246 23.78 -3.74 -14.05
CA GLU A 246 24.78 -4.66 -14.58
C GLU A 246 24.56 -4.89 -16.08
N VAL A 247 23.33 -5.29 -16.45
CA VAL A 247 22.99 -5.57 -17.85
C VAL A 247 23.03 -4.31 -18.71
N LYS A 248 22.64 -3.15 -18.18
CA LYS A 248 22.65 -1.86 -18.90
C LYS A 248 24.02 -1.53 -19.47
N LYS A 249 25.10 -1.80 -18.73
CA LYS A 249 26.47 -1.51 -19.19
C LYS A 249 26.79 -2.32 -20.45
N GLN A 250 26.67 -3.65 -20.37
CA GLN A 250 26.91 -4.54 -21.50
C GLN A 250 25.98 -4.24 -22.68
N PHE A 251 24.69 -4.02 -22.41
CA PHE A 251 23.70 -3.69 -23.43
C PHE A 251 24.07 -2.40 -24.20
N SER A 252 24.58 -1.39 -23.50
CA SER A 252 24.99 -0.13 -24.11
C SER A 252 26.21 -0.30 -25.01
N GLU A 253 27.14 -1.17 -24.63
CA GLU A 253 28.33 -1.51 -25.42
C GLU A 253 27.93 -2.28 -26.69
N ASP A 254 27.14 -3.35 -26.54
CA ASP A 254 26.65 -4.17 -27.65
C ASP A 254 25.82 -3.35 -28.65
N GLN A 255 24.93 -2.48 -28.14
CA GLN A 255 24.10 -1.62 -28.98
C GLN A 255 24.93 -0.61 -29.77
N LYS A 256 25.96 0.01 -29.16
CA LYS A 256 26.88 0.92 -29.85
C LYS A 256 27.65 0.20 -30.96
N SER A 257 28.19 -0.98 -30.68
CA SER A 257 28.91 -1.78 -31.68
C SER A 257 28.02 -2.18 -32.86
N MET A 258 26.76 -2.56 -32.60
CA MET A 258 25.79 -2.87 -33.66
C MET A 258 25.51 -1.66 -34.55
N ILE A 259 25.18 -0.49 -33.98
CA ILE A 259 24.87 0.73 -34.74
C ILE A 259 26.08 1.20 -35.58
N GLN A 260 27.30 1.14 -35.03
CA GLN A 260 28.52 1.49 -35.76
C GLN A 260 28.74 0.58 -36.98
N LEU A 261 28.49 -0.73 -36.84
CA LEU A 261 28.60 -1.69 -37.94
C LEU A 261 27.52 -1.45 -39.01
N GLU A 262 26.28 -1.16 -38.63
CA GLU A 262 25.18 -0.84 -39.55
C GLU A 262 25.47 0.41 -40.38
N GLN A 263 25.94 1.49 -39.74
CA GLN A 263 26.29 2.74 -40.42
C GLN A 263 27.47 2.57 -41.38
N THR A 264 28.43 1.70 -41.04
CA THR A 264 29.58 1.42 -41.91
C THR A 264 29.16 0.61 -43.14
N ILE A 265 28.13 -0.23 -43.05
CA ILE A 265 27.59 -1.01 -44.18
C ILE A 265 26.72 -0.13 -45.09
N GLY A 266 25.93 0.81 -44.52
CA GLY A 266 25.03 1.68 -45.29
C GLY A 266 25.70 2.80 -46.10
N LYS A 267 26.95 3.16 -45.79
CA LYS A 267 27.68 4.26 -46.45
C LYS A 267 28.41 3.87 -47.75
N GLU A 268 28.50 2.59 -48.11
CA GLU A 268 29.28 2.14 -49.28
C GLU A 268 28.36 1.65 -50.42
N GLY A 269 27.83 2.60 -51.20
CA GLY A 269 27.04 2.38 -52.42
C GLY A 269 27.84 2.42 -53.74
N GLY A 270 29.16 2.29 -53.74
CA GLY A 270 29.96 2.29 -54.98
C GLY A 270 31.34 1.64 -54.82
N PHE A 271 31.81 0.94 -55.87
CA PHE A 271 33.09 0.20 -56.04
C PHE A 271 33.08 -1.32 -55.73
N LEU A 272 32.17 -2.05 -56.37
CA LEU A 272 31.71 -3.40 -56.01
C LEU A 272 32.69 -4.60 -56.04
N ASP A 273 33.87 -4.60 -56.66
CA ASP A 273 34.60 -5.89 -56.86
C ASP A 273 35.69 -6.26 -55.83
N LYS A 274 36.27 -5.31 -55.08
CA LYS A 274 37.11 -5.61 -53.90
C LYS A 274 36.30 -5.70 -52.60
N ILE A 275 35.03 -5.33 -52.69
CA ILE A 275 34.11 -5.10 -51.57
C ILE A 275 33.50 -6.43 -51.09
N LEU A 276 33.10 -7.35 -51.97
CA LEU A 276 32.40 -8.61 -51.64
C LEU A 276 32.99 -9.46 -50.48
N ARG A 277 34.32 -9.61 -50.38
CA ARG A 277 34.95 -10.32 -49.23
C ARG A 277 34.93 -9.50 -47.93
N ARG A 278 35.06 -8.17 -48.00
CA ARG A 278 34.96 -7.26 -46.84
C ARG A 278 33.51 -7.05 -46.41
N THR A 279 32.56 -6.98 -47.33
CA THR A 279 31.12 -6.95 -47.03
C THR A 279 30.67 -8.24 -46.36
N ASN A 280 31.14 -9.41 -46.81
CA ASN A 280 30.81 -10.67 -46.14
C ASN A 280 31.41 -10.79 -44.73
N ARG A 281 32.64 -10.30 -44.50
CA ARG A 281 33.21 -10.24 -43.15
C ARG A 281 32.46 -9.25 -42.24
N ARG A 282 32.12 -8.07 -42.75
CA ARG A 282 31.35 -7.05 -42.01
C ARG A 282 29.91 -7.50 -41.74
N LYS A 283 29.25 -8.17 -42.69
CA LYS A 283 27.93 -8.81 -42.48
C LYS A 283 27.99 -9.90 -41.42
N LYS A 284 29.02 -10.75 -41.42
CA LYS A 284 29.25 -11.74 -40.35
C LYS A 284 29.50 -11.08 -38.99
N ALA A 285 30.25 -9.98 -38.95
CA ALA A 285 30.47 -9.21 -37.73
C ALA A 285 29.18 -8.56 -37.21
N LEU A 286 28.34 -8.03 -38.10
CA LEU A 286 27.03 -7.49 -37.75
C LEU A 286 26.10 -8.59 -37.18
N LEU A 287 26.04 -9.76 -37.84
CA LEU A 287 25.28 -10.90 -37.32
C LEU A 287 25.76 -11.31 -35.92
N LYS A 288 27.08 -11.38 -35.71
CA LYS A 288 27.66 -11.67 -34.39
C LYS A 288 27.29 -10.60 -33.36
N ALA A 289 27.36 -9.31 -33.71
CA ALA A 289 26.96 -8.23 -32.81
C ALA A 289 25.46 -8.28 -32.46
N GLN A 290 24.59 -8.64 -33.42
CA GLN A 290 23.17 -8.87 -33.17
C GLN A 290 22.92 -10.08 -32.26
N GLU A 291 23.65 -11.17 -32.46
CA GLU A 291 23.60 -12.35 -31.58
C GLU A 291 24.06 -12.01 -30.16
N ASP A 292 25.16 -11.26 -30.01
CA ASP A 292 25.70 -10.87 -28.71
C ASP A 292 24.73 -9.92 -27.98
N LEU A 293 24.14 -8.95 -28.67
CA LEU A 293 23.06 -8.11 -28.13
C LEU A 293 21.85 -8.96 -27.68
N MET A 294 21.46 -9.96 -28.47
CA MET A 294 20.36 -10.86 -28.11
C MET A 294 20.68 -11.75 -26.90
N LYS A 295 21.93 -12.20 -26.75
CA LYS A 295 22.39 -12.91 -25.55
C LYS A 295 22.32 -12.01 -24.33
N THR A 296 22.78 -10.77 -24.42
CA THR A 296 22.71 -9.79 -23.33
C THR A 296 21.27 -9.49 -22.94
N LYS A 297 20.38 -9.30 -23.91
CA LYS A 297 18.94 -9.14 -23.66
C LYS A 297 18.34 -10.36 -22.94
N ARG A 298 18.63 -11.57 -23.43
CA ARG A 298 18.14 -12.82 -22.83
C ARG A 298 18.66 -13.00 -21.40
N MET A 299 19.95 -12.77 -21.18
CA MET A 299 20.58 -12.86 -19.87
C MET A 299 19.89 -11.91 -18.88
N GLY A 300 19.77 -10.62 -19.23
CA GLY A 300 19.13 -9.65 -18.35
C GLY A 300 17.66 -9.95 -18.08
N TYR A 301 16.92 -10.38 -19.11
CA TYR A 301 15.53 -10.80 -18.95
C TYR A 301 15.39 -11.96 -17.96
N MET A 302 16.26 -12.98 -18.08
CA MET A 302 16.24 -14.13 -17.18
C MET A 302 16.68 -13.78 -15.75
N LEU A 303 17.68 -12.91 -15.58
CA LEU A 303 18.11 -12.44 -14.26
C LEU A 303 16.94 -11.79 -13.50
N ILE A 304 16.21 -10.91 -14.16
CA ILE A 304 15.05 -10.23 -13.55
C ILE A 304 13.94 -11.23 -13.24
N LEU A 305 13.61 -12.14 -14.17
CA LEU A 305 12.63 -13.19 -13.91
C LEU A 305 13.02 -14.04 -12.71
N ASN A 306 14.30 -14.41 -12.56
CA ASN A 306 14.76 -15.20 -11.43
C ASN A 306 14.56 -14.46 -10.09
N VAL A 307 14.87 -13.15 -10.05
CA VAL A 307 14.61 -12.31 -8.86
C VAL A 307 13.12 -12.26 -8.54
N LEU A 308 12.27 -12.06 -9.54
CA LEU A 308 10.81 -12.10 -9.35
C LEU A 308 10.36 -13.48 -8.86
N PHE A 309 10.80 -14.57 -9.49
CA PHE A 309 10.40 -15.93 -9.09
C PHE A 309 10.83 -16.29 -7.67
N LYS A 310 12.02 -15.86 -7.23
CA LYS A 310 12.50 -16.02 -5.85
C LYS A 310 11.62 -15.28 -4.84
N ASN A 311 11.10 -14.11 -5.22
CA ASN A 311 10.41 -13.17 -4.34
C ASN A 311 8.88 -13.08 -4.60
N LYS A 312 8.23 -14.17 -5.01
CA LYS A 312 6.77 -14.24 -5.32
C LYS A 312 5.86 -13.66 -4.24
N ALA A 313 6.29 -13.71 -2.98
CA ALA A 313 5.54 -13.16 -1.86
C ALA A 313 5.40 -11.63 -1.89
N HIS A 314 6.28 -10.93 -2.62
CA HIS A 314 6.45 -9.48 -2.51
C HIS A 314 5.88 -8.69 -3.70
N TRP A 315 5.52 -9.35 -4.81
CA TRP A 315 4.89 -8.70 -5.97
C TRP A 315 3.52 -9.31 -6.34
N LEU A 316 2.75 -8.56 -7.12
CA LEU A 316 1.49 -8.98 -7.73
C LEU A 316 1.58 -8.86 -9.24
N TYR A 317 1.07 -9.86 -9.94
CA TYR A 317 0.88 -9.77 -11.38
C TYR A 317 -0.39 -8.98 -11.69
N MET A 318 -0.29 -7.97 -12.54
CA MET A 318 -1.42 -7.12 -12.94
C MET A 318 -1.88 -7.52 -14.33
N ASN A 319 -3.10 -8.03 -14.43
CA ASN A 319 -3.77 -8.27 -15.70
C ASN A 319 -4.27 -6.93 -16.24
N GLY A 320 -3.82 -6.55 -17.44
CA GLY A 320 -4.21 -5.30 -18.07
C GLY A 320 -4.57 -5.48 -19.54
N HIS A 321 -5.24 -6.59 -19.86
CA HIS A 321 -5.92 -6.74 -21.15
C HIS A 321 -6.75 -5.47 -21.34
N ASP A 322 -6.50 -4.73 -22.42
CA ASP A 322 -7.11 -3.44 -22.80
C ASP A 322 -6.41 -2.14 -22.37
N MET A 323 -5.28 -2.18 -21.66
CA MET A 323 -4.50 -0.97 -21.34
C MET A 323 -3.40 -0.69 -22.34
N LEU A 324 -3.32 0.55 -22.85
CA LEU A 324 -2.38 0.93 -23.90
C LEU A 324 -0.93 0.76 -23.48
N PHE A 325 -0.61 1.03 -22.20
CA PHE A 325 0.76 0.93 -21.72
C PHE A 325 1.23 -0.51 -21.45
N LEU A 326 0.33 -1.50 -21.56
CA LEU A 326 0.57 -2.92 -21.29
C LEU A 326 0.49 -3.81 -22.53
N GLU A 327 0.26 -3.25 -23.71
CA GLU A 327 0.22 -4.03 -24.95
C GLU A 327 1.55 -4.76 -25.21
N GLY A 328 1.52 -6.10 -25.22
CA GLY A 328 2.70 -6.96 -25.36
C GLY A 328 3.66 -6.95 -24.15
N ALA A 329 3.16 -6.56 -22.97
CA ALA A 329 3.97 -6.44 -21.77
C ALA A 329 3.31 -7.04 -20.51
N ARG A 330 4.17 -7.50 -19.61
CA ARG A 330 3.87 -8.02 -18.28
C ARG A 330 4.06 -6.91 -17.25
N CYS A 331 3.08 -6.76 -16.37
CA CYS A 331 3.13 -5.79 -15.29
C CYS A 331 3.22 -6.48 -13.94
N TYR A 332 4.25 -6.14 -13.17
CA TYR A 332 4.45 -6.58 -11.80
C TYR A 332 4.33 -5.37 -10.88
N ALA A 333 3.45 -5.43 -9.89
CA ALA A 333 3.30 -4.39 -8.89
C ALA A 333 3.98 -4.79 -7.57
N PHE A 334 4.81 -3.91 -7.01
CA PHE A 334 5.44 -4.11 -5.71
C PHE A 334 5.85 -2.77 -5.08
N HIS A 335 6.06 -2.76 -3.76
CA HIS A 335 6.55 -1.59 -3.04
C HIS A 335 8.09 -1.54 -3.06
N ALA A 336 8.67 -0.34 -2.93
CA ALA A 336 10.12 -0.14 -3.06
C ALA A 336 10.78 0.70 -1.96
N GLU A 337 9.98 1.32 -1.10
CA GLU A 337 10.46 2.29 -0.12
C GLU A 337 10.17 1.85 1.32
N LYS A 338 10.69 2.64 2.28
CA LYS A 338 10.38 2.51 3.71
C LYS A 338 8.88 2.74 3.90
N GLY A 339 8.17 1.70 4.34
CA GLY A 339 6.72 1.67 4.42
C GLY A 339 6.09 0.84 3.29
N MET A 340 5.58 -0.34 3.65
CA MET A 340 5.01 -1.31 2.70
C MET A 340 3.60 -0.95 2.23
N LEU A 341 2.85 -0.17 3.00
CA LEU A 341 1.46 0.21 2.75
C LEU A 341 1.24 1.72 2.78
N SER A 342 2.26 2.53 3.07
CA SER A 342 2.16 3.99 3.11
C SER A 342 2.34 4.69 1.76
N LYS A 343 2.66 3.95 0.69
CA LYS A 343 2.85 4.47 -0.67
C LYS A 343 2.18 3.60 -1.73
N MET A 344 1.89 4.20 -2.88
CA MET A 344 1.42 3.46 -4.04
C MET A 344 2.46 2.41 -4.48
N PRO A 345 2.01 1.24 -4.95
CA PRO A 345 2.90 0.26 -5.55
C PRO A 345 3.58 0.84 -6.80
N ILE A 346 4.82 0.43 -7.04
CA ILE A 346 5.52 0.68 -8.30
C ILE A 346 5.06 -0.34 -9.32
N LEU A 347 4.79 0.12 -10.54
CA LEU A 347 4.52 -0.76 -11.69
C LEU A 347 5.81 -1.02 -12.46
N PHE A 348 6.31 -2.25 -12.34
CA PHE A 348 7.44 -2.72 -13.10
C PHE A 348 6.96 -3.46 -14.36
N ILE A 349 7.25 -2.88 -15.51
CA ILE A 349 6.79 -3.37 -16.80
C ILE A 349 7.94 -4.07 -17.52
N MET A 350 7.73 -5.32 -17.88
CA MET A 350 8.62 -6.08 -18.75
C MET A 350 7.91 -6.46 -20.04
N PRO A 351 8.60 -6.56 -21.18
CA PRO A 351 8.01 -7.14 -22.38
C PRO A 351 7.71 -8.63 -22.20
N ASP A 352 6.78 -9.15 -23.00
CA ASP A 352 6.49 -10.59 -23.04
C ASP A 352 7.63 -11.44 -23.57
N SER A 353 8.50 -10.83 -24.37
CA SER A 353 9.63 -11.48 -25.01
C SER A 353 10.93 -10.78 -24.65
N TYR A 354 11.99 -11.58 -24.43
CA TYR A 354 13.34 -11.03 -24.26
C TYR A 354 13.83 -10.28 -25.50
N ARG A 355 13.22 -10.49 -26.68
CA ARG A 355 13.60 -9.78 -27.92
C ARG A 355 13.36 -8.28 -27.80
N ASP A 356 12.30 -7.88 -27.11
CA ASP A 356 11.90 -6.48 -26.92
C ASP A 356 12.45 -5.90 -25.62
N PHE A 357 13.20 -6.70 -24.85
CA PHE A 357 13.78 -6.27 -23.59
C PHE A 357 14.81 -5.16 -23.79
N ASN A 358 14.63 -4.08 -23.03
CA ASN A 358 15.53 -2.94 -22.98
C ASN A 358 15.81 -2.59 -21.51
N PRO A 359 17.01 -2.92 -20.98
CA PRO A 359 17.34 -2.70 -19.57
C PRO A 359 17.37 -1.21 -19.21
N ILE A 360 17.70 -0.32 -20.15
CA ILE A 360 17.68 1.13 -19.92
C ILE A 360 16.25 1.61 -19.70
N LYS A 361 15.30 1.18 -20.55
CA LYS A 361 13.89 1.55 -20.43
C LYS A 361 13.31 1.03 -19.11
N CYS A 362 13.57 -0.23 -18.76
CA CYS A 362 13.11 -0.83 -17.51
C CYS A 362 13.71 -0.15 -16.28
N LEU A 363 15.02 0.17 -16.29
CA LEU A 363 15.67 0.89 -15.20
C LEU A 363 15.12 2.31 -15.03
N ASN A 364 14.93 3.04 -16.13
CA ASN A 364 14.36 4.37 -16.09
C ASN A 364 12.94 4.35 -15.50
N MET A 365 12.11 3.36 -15.85
CA MET A 365 10.79 3.20 -15.25
C MET A 365 10.85 2.94 -13.74
N LEU A 366 11.79 2.08 -13.30
CA LEU A 366 12.00 1.73 -11.89
C LEU A 366 12.58 2.88 -11.05
N GLU A 367 13.32 3.81 -11.69
CA GLU A 367 13.93 4.97 -11.04
C GLU A 367 13.06 6.25 -11.14
N GLN A 368 12.28 6.44 -12.21
CA GLN A 368 11.35 7.58 -12.36
C GLN A 368 10.20 7.53 -11.34
N SER A 369 9.81 6.34 -10.88
CA SER A 369 8.89 6.17 -9.76
C SER A 369 9.43 6.75 -8.43
N LYS A 370 10.73 7.03 -8.29
CA LYS A 370 11.31 7.76 -7.14
C LYS A 370 11.29 9.29 -7.28
N LEU A 371 11.27 9.80 -8.51
CA LEU A 371 11.28 11.25 -8.76
C LEU A 371 9.92 11.84 -8.48
N ASN A 372 8.83 11.19 -8.89
CA ASN A 372 7.46 11.65 -8.58
C ASN A 372 7.13 11.63 -7.07
N SER A 373 7.84 10.84 -6.26
CA SER A 373 7.67 10.81 -4.80
C SER A 373 8.53 11.83 -4.04
N SER A 374 9.48 12.50 -4.72
CA SER A 374 10.45 13.42 -4.09
C SER A 374 10.43 14.84 -4.69
N SER A 375 9.84 15.06 -5.87
CA SER A 375 9.99 16.31 -6.63
C SER A 375 8.87 17.36 -6.45
N TYR A 376 8.03 17.25 -5.43
CA TYR A 376 7.01 18.28 -5.11
C TYR A 376 7.11 18.80 -3.68
N LEU A 377 8.28 18.63 -3.06
CA LEU A 377 8.72 19.54 -2.00
C LEU A 377 9.41 20.69 -2.72
N LEU A 378 8.65 21.72 -3.11
CA LEU A 378 9.01 23.13 -3.02
C LEU A 378 7.85 23.99 -3.56
N ASP A 379 7.65 25.08 -2.83
CA ASP A 379 6.88 26.28 -3.15
C ASP A 379 5.36 26.17 -3.04
N ASP A 380 4.86 26.38 -1.81
CA ASP A 380 4.02 27.56 -1.49
C ASP A 380 3.96 27.75 0.05
N GLU A 381 3.95 29.02 0.43
CA GLU A 381 3.99 29.69 1.75
C GLU A 381 3.43 28.99 3.00
#